data_AF-A0A7C6H8A1-F1
#
_entry.id   AF-A0A7C6H8A1-F1
#
_cell.length_a   1.000
_cell.length_b   1.000
_cell.length_c   1.000
_cell.angle_alpha   90.00
_cell.angle_beta   90.00
_cell.angle_gamma   90.00
#
_symmetry.space_group_name_H-M   'P 1'
#
loop_
_entity.id
_entity.type
_entity.pdbx_description
1 polymer ?
#
loop_
_entity_poly.entity_id
_entity_poly.type
_entity_poly.pdbx_seq_one_letter_code
_entity_poly.pdbx_strand_id
1 'polypeptide(L)'
;MNIFCNDNILLQSPAAQRLYHDFASTLPIVDYHCHIDAKDIAEDIRFDNIAQIWLRGDHYKWRLMRSAGVDERLITGDASDREKFDAWVNTVSYAAGHPLYHWSHLELLRYFGFTGDITPSNADAIWDISSNMLSKSNMSARGLILQSNVERLCTTDDPADALESHTAILSDTDFKVGVHPTFRPDPAVDIEKSSFPEYIQRLS
;
A
#
# COMPACT_ATOMS: atom_id res chain seq x y z
N MET A 1 21.34 21.59 -5.71
CA MET A 1 19.99 21.56 -5.13
C MET A 1 19.88 20.22 -4.43
N ASN A 2 19.58 20.19 -3.13
CA ASN A 2 19.55 18.93 -2.36
C ASN A 2 18.12 18.39 -2.45
N ILE A 3 17.91 17.33 -3.23
CA ILE A 3 16.59 16.70 -3.38
C ILE A 3 16.31 15.90 -2.10
N PHE A 4 15.17 16.15 -1.45
CA PHE A 4 14.78 15.50 -0.20
C PHE A 4 14.81 13.97 -0.30
N CYS A 5 14.12 13.44 -1.32
CA CYS A 5 14.05 12.00 -1.58
C CYS A 5 14.99 11.65 -2.75
N ASN A 6 16.20 11.21 -2.41
CA ASN A 6 17.22 10.73 -3.36
C ASN A 6 17.66 9.30 -3.00
N ASP A 7 18.52 8.72 -3.83
CA ASP A 7 19.00 7.32 -3.65
C ASP A 7 19.73 7.07 -2.31
N ASN A 8 20.19 8.13 -1.65
CA ASN A 8 20.87 8.07 -0.34
C ASN A 8 20.00 8.57 0.82
N ILE A 9 18.66 8.62 0.65
CA ILE A 9 17.76 8.99 1.75
C ILE A 9 18.03 8.10 2.97
N LEU A 10 18.22 8.73 4.14
CA LEU A 10 18.62 8.10 5.41
C LEU A 10 20.05 7.51 5.46
N LEU A 11 20.82 7.51 4.35
CA LEU A 11 22.18 6.95 4.29
C LEU A 11 23.25 8.02 4.58
N GLN A 12 23.53 8.25 5.87
CA GLN A 12 24.37 9.37 6.34
C GLN A 12 25.89 9.12 6.30
N SER A 13 26.37 7.97 5.79
CA SER A 13 27.81 7.69 5.71
C SER A 13 28.18 6.84 4.49
N PRO A 14 29.44 6.88 4.01
CA PRO A 14 29.91 5.99 2.94
C PRO A 14 29.73 4.50 3.27
N ALA A 15 29.88 4.12 4.54
CA ALA A 15 29.64 2.76 4.98
C ALA A 15 28.16 2.36 4.86
N ALA A 16 27.24 3.23 5.25
CA ALA A 16 25.80 3.00 5.10
C ALA A 16 25.39 2.90 3.62
N GLN A 17 25.91 3.79 2.77
CA GLN A 17 25.68 3.76 1.33
C GLN A 17 26.17 2.44 0.72
N ARG A 18 27.39 2.02 1.06
CA ARG A 18 27.94 0.75 0.58
C ARG A 18 27.11 -0.45 1.03
N LEU A 19 26.77 -0.54 2.31
CA LEU A 19 25.98 -1.66 2.85
C LEU A 19 24.60 -1.76 2.19
N TYR A 20 23.95 -0.62 1.95
CA TYR A 20 22.64 -0.61 1.31
C TYR A 20 22.74 -0.90 -0.19
N HIS A 21 23.54 -0.14 -0.94
CA HIS A 21 23.58 -0.22 -2.40
C HIS A 21 24.23 -1.49 -2.91
N ASP A 22 25.32 -1.95 -2.30
CA ASP A 22 26.06 -3.12 -2.78
C ASP A 22 25.42 -4.45 -2.34
N PHE A 23 24.62 -4.44 -1.26
CA PHE A 23 24.10 -5.66 -0.65
C PHE A 23 22.58 -5.62 -0.44
N ALA A 24 22.05 -4.70 0.35
CA ALA A 24 20.66 -4.77 0.80
C ALA A 24 19.62 -4.48 -0.30
N SER A 25 19.90 -3.53 -1.20
CA SER A 25 18.95 -2.98 -2.18
C SER A 25 18.49 -4.01 -3.22
N THR A 26 19.28 -5.06 -3.46
CA THR A 26 19.01 -6.10 -4.46
C THR A 26 18.39 -7.36 -3.86
N LEU A 27 18.30 -7.45 -2.53
CA LEU A 27 17.70 -8.59 -1.87
C LEU A 27 16.18 -8.63 -2.14
N PRO A 28 15.59 -9.83 -2.24
CA PRO A 28 14.15 -9.96 -2.33
C PRO A 28 13.46 -9.56 -1.03
N ILE A 29 12.21 -9.13 -1.14
CA ILE A 29 11.33 -8.88 0.00
C ILE A 29 10.66 -10.19 0.40
N VAL A 30 10.76 -10.50 1.70
CA VAL A 30 9.94 -11.51 2.37
C VAL A 30 9.01 -10.77 3.32
N ASP A 31 7.80 -10.50 2.85
CA ASP A 31 6.77 -9.78 3.59
C ASP A 31 5.95 -10.76 4.43
N TYR A 32 6.56 -11.27 5.50
CA TYR A 32 6.03 -12.37 6.30
C TYR A 32 4.75 -12.05 7.08
N HIS A 33 4.22 -10.83 7.00
CA HIS A 33 2.92 -10.45 7.53
C HIS A 33 2.40 -9.17 6.87
N CYS A 34 1.26 -9.25 6.17
CA CYS A 34 0.58 -8.11 5.59
C CYS A 34 -0.94 -8.27 5.59
N HIS A 35 -1.62 -7.19 5.17
CA HIS A 35 -3.07 -7.12 5.02
C HIS A 35 -3.49 -6.85 3.56
N ILE A 36 -2.65 -7.25 2.61
CA ILE A 36 -3.02 -7.20 1.19
C ILE A 36 -4.16 -8.20 0.96
N ASP A 37 -5.18 -7.79 0.21
CA ASP A 37 -6.29 -8.68 -0.15
C ASP A 37 -5.81 -9.72 -1.17
N ALA A 38 -5.88 -11.01 -0.80
CA ALA A 38 -5.52 -12.11 -1.69
C ALA A 38 -6.37 -12.12 -2.96
N LYS A 39 -7.62 -11.62 -2.91
CA LYS A 39 -8.50 -11.52 -4.07
C LYS A 39 -7.96 -10.53 -5.11
N ASP A 40 -7.46 -9.37 -4.67
CA ASP A 40 -6.86 -8.38 -5.56
C ASP A 40 -5.64 -8.94 -6.29
N ILE A 41 -4.86 -9.79 -5.61
CA ILE A 41 -3.73 -10.50 -6.21
C ILE A 41 -4.25 -11.56 -7.19
N ALA A 42 -5.25 -12.36 -6.81
CA ALA A 42 -5.80 -13.42 -7.64
C ALA A 42 -6.38 -12.88 -8.96
N GLU A 43 -7.15 -11.79 -8.88
CA GLU A 43 -7.79 -11.11 -10.02
C GLU A 43 -6.84 -10.18 -10.79
N ASP A 44 -5.61 -9.99 -10.30
CA ASP A 44 -4.61 -9.06 -10.82
C ASP A 44 -5.20 -7.67 -11.15
N ILE A 45 -5.89 -7.10 -10.16
CA ILE A 45 -6.66 -5.87 -10.37
C ILE A 45 -5.79 -4.71 -10.84
N ARG A 46 -6.44 -3.74 -11.46
CA ARG A 46 -5.85 -2.45 -11.82
C ARG A 46 -6.56 -1.33 -11.08
N PHE A 47 -5.85 -0.23 -10.94
CA PHE A 47 -6.35 0.98 -10.28
C PHE A 47 -6.59 2.05 -11.34
N ASP A 48 -7.76 2.69 -11.30
CA ASP A 48 -8.11 3.70 -12.30
C ASP A 48 -7.32 5.00 -12.08
N ASN A 49 -6.95 5.28 -10.84
CA ASN A 49 -6.24 6.49 -10.44
C ASN A 49 -5.47 6.32 -9.13
N ILE A 50 -4.63 7.30 -8.80
CA ILE A 50 -3.78 7.24 -7.61
C ILE A 50 -4.57 7.21 -6.29
N ALA A 51 -5.74 7.84 -6.22
CA ALA A 51 -6.54 7.82 -5.00
C ALA A 51 -7.00 6.40 -4.65
N GLN A 52 -7.37 5.58 -5.64
CA GLN A 52 -7.76 4.19 -5.41
C GLN A 52 -6.61 3.35 -4.84
N ILE A 53 -5.38 3.51 -5.34
CA ILE A 53 -4.23 2.75 -4.82
C ILE A 53 -3.69 3.32 -3.50
N TRP A 54 -3.79 4.63 -3.26
CA TRP A 54 -3.24 5.27 -2.06
C TRP A 54 -4.20 5.36 -0.88
N LEU A 55 -5.49 5.60 -1.12
CA LEU A 55 -6.46 6.03 -0.11
C LEU A 55 -7.57 5.02 0.15
N ARG A 56 -7.71 3.97 -0.69
CA ARG A 56 -8.64 2.86 -0.45
C ARG A 56 -8.25 2.04 0.79
N GLY A 57 -6.95 1.94 1.05
CA GLY A 57 -6.37 1.25 2.20
C GLY A 57 -5.43 2.15 2.99
N ASP A 58 -5.07 1.67 4.18
CA ASP A 58 -4.20 2.31 5.17
C ASP A 58 -4.83 3.49 5.95
N HIS A 59 -5.32 3.13 7.14
CA HIS A 59 -5.89 4.04 8.13
C HIS A 59 -4.92 5.13 8.62
N TYR A 60 -3.60 5.04 8.37
CA TYR A 60 -2.66 6.10 8.73
C TYR A 60 -2.94 7.40 7.96
N LYS A 61 -3.22 7.33 6.65
CA LYS A 61 -3.57 8.52 5.84
C LYS A 61 -4.86 9.16 6.35
N TRP A 62 -5.89 8.35 6.58
CA TRP A 62 -7.16 8.81 7.14
C TRP A 62 -6.99 9.47 8.52
N ARG A 63 -6.17 8.87 9.40
CA ARG A 63 -5.89 9.42 10.73
C ARG A 63 -5.21 10.79 10.65
N LEU A 64 -4.24 10.96 9.74
CA LEU A 64 -3.58 12.23 9.56
C LEU A 64 -4.55 13.28 8.99
N MET A 65 -5.36 12.92 8.00
CA MET A 65 -6.39 13.82 7.44
C MET A 65 -7.39 14.29 8.51
N ARG A 66 -7.91 13.38 9.35
CA ARG A 66 -8.77 13.74 10.50
C ARG A 66 -8.05 14.66 11.48
N SER A 67 -6.78 14.37 11.78
CA SER A 67 -5.97 15.22 12.69
C SER A 67 -5.69 16.61 12.12
N ALA A 68 -5.69 16.74 10.79
CA ALA A 68 -5.58 18.01 10.08
C ALA A 68 -6.94 18.73 9.89
N GLY A 69 -8.03 18.18 10.43
CA GLY A 69 -9.37 18.79 10.35
C GLY A 69 -10.07 18.61 9.00
N VAL A 70 -9.66 17.64 8.18
CA VAL A 70 -10.34 17.31 6.93
C VAL A 70 -11.71 16.66 7.23
N ASP A 71 -12.75 17.10 6.51
CA ASP A 71 -14.11 16.55 6.63
C ASP A 71 -14.15 15.06 6.27
N GLU A 72 -14.90 14.26 7.02
CA GLU A 72 -14.98 12.80 6.83
C GLU A 72 -15.51 12.42 5.43
N ARG A 73 -16.30 13.30 4.80
CA ARG A 73 -16.75 13.16 3.40
C ARG A 73 -15.57 12.99 2.43
N LEU A 74 -14.47 13.70 2.68
CA LEU A 74 -13.23 13.68 1.88
C LEU A 74 -12.25 12.58 2.30
N ILE A 75 -12.64 11.70 3.24
CA ILE A 75 -11.80 10.59 3.73
C ILE A 75 -12.46 9.27 3.36
N THR A 76 -13.57 8.93 4.02
CA THR A 76 -14.30 7.67 3.82
C THR A 76 -15.69 7.85 3.22
N GLY A 77 -16.16 9.09 3.06
CA GLY A 77 -17.47 9.39 2.50
C GLY A 77 -17.54 9.34 0.97
N ASP A 78 -18.54 10.01 0.43
CA ASP A 78 -18.99 9.93 -0.96
C ASP A 78 -18.28 10.91 -1.92
N ALA A 79 -17.25 11.62 -1.46
CA ALA A 79 -16.45 12.48 -2.32
C ALA A 79 -15.76 11.66 -3.43
N SER A 80 -15.56 12.31 -4.58
CA SER A 80 -14.83 11.73 -5.70
C SER A 80 -13.38 11.42 -5.33
N ASP A 81 -12.78 10.46 -6.03
CA ASP A 81 -11.36 10.10 -5.90
C ASP A 81 -10.44 11.34 -6.04
N ARG A 82 -10.80 12.26 -6.94
CA ARG A 82 -10.05 13.48 -7.15
C ARG A 82 -10.12 14.43 -5.94
N GLU A 83 -11.31 14.67 -5.40
CA GLU A 83 -11.47 15.48 -4.18
C GLU A 83 -10.70 14.90 -2.99
N LYS A 84 -10.74 13.57 -2.82
CA LYS A 84 -10.00 12.86 -1.76
C LYS A 84 -8.49 12.99 -1.94
N PHE A 85 -8.00 12.87 -3.17
CA PHE A 85 -6.58 13.06 -3.49
C PHE A 85 -6.11 14.49 -3.22
N ASP A 86 -6.85 15.50 -3.66
CA ASP A 86 -6.50 16.90 -3.42
C ASP A 86 -6.46 17.22 -1.90
N ALA A 87 -7.41 16.66 -1.14
CA ALA A 87 -7.41 16.76 0.32
C ALA A 87 -6.18 16.07 0.95
N TRP A 88 -5.78 14.92 0.43
CA TRP A 88 -4.55 14.23 0.85
C TRP A 88 -3.30 15.04 0.53
N VAL A 89 -3.15 15.56 -0.70
CA VAL A 89 -2.01 16.40 -1.11
C VAL A 89 -1.89 17.64 -0.23
N ASN A 90 -3.00 18.31 0.04
CA ASN A 90 -3.01 19.44 0.97
C ASN A 90 -2.56 19.01 2.37
N THR A 91 -3.06 17.90 2.89
CA THR A 91 -2.70 17.37 4.22
C THR A 91 -1.20 17.03 4.32
N VAL A 92 -0.68 16.23 3.39
CA VAL A 92 0.70 15.74 3.45
C VAL A 92 1.71 16.87 3.21
N SER A 93 1.34 17.95 2.51
CA SER A 93 2.21 19.11 2.30
C SER A 93 2.64 19.82 3.61
N TYR A 94 1.86 19.66 4.70
CA TYR A 94 2.19 20.18 6.02
C TYR A 94 2.75 19.10 6.98
N ALA A 95 2.97 17.88 6.51
CA ALA A 95 3.31 16.74 7.34
C ALA A 95 4.82 16.49 7.51
N ALA A 96 5.66 17.52 7.32
CA ALA A 96 7.10 17.40 7.53
C ALA A 96 7.40 16.89 8.95
N GLY A 97 8.22 15.83 9.04
CA GLY A 97 8.50 15.12 10.30
C GLY A 97 7.56 13.94 10.59
N HIS A 98 6.46 13.78 9.86
CA HIS A 98 5.60 12.61 9.93
C HIS A 98 6.09 11.52 8.96
N PRO A 99 6.04 10.21 9.31
CA PRO A 99 6.48 9.13 8.41
C PRO A 99 5.71 9.09 7.08
N LEU A 100 4.43 9.47 7.08
CA LEU A 100 3.64 9.60 5.84
C LEU A 100 4.25 10.57 4.82
N TYR A 101 5.01 11.57 5.27
CA TYR A 101 5.76 12.43 4.37
C TYR A 101 6.83 11.62 3.63
N HIS A 102 7.61 10.79 4.33
CA HIS A 102 8.59 9.91 3.69
C HIS A 102 7.93 8.90 2.75
N TRP A 103 6.88 8.22 3.20
CA TRP A 103 6.21 7.18 2.42
C TRP A 103 5.65 7.72 1.11
N SER A 104 4.93 8.84 1.15
CA SER A 104 4.37 9.44 -0.07
C SER A 104 5.44 9.87 -1.07
N HIS A 105 6.56 10.43 -0.63
CA HIS A 105 7.64 10.80 -1.55
C HIS A 105 8.37 9.56 -2.10
N LEU A 106 8.59 8.53 -1.29
CA LEU A 106 9.21 7.27 -1.73
C LEU A 106 8.34 6.52 -2.73
N GLU A 107 7.04 6.45 -2.50
CA GLU A 107 6.07 5.82 -3.40
C GLU A 107 6.00 6.55 -4.75
N LEU A 108 5.89 7.89 -4.72
CA LEU A 108 5.93 8.73 -5.92
C LEU A 108 7.22 8.59 -6.70
N LEU A 109 8.36 8.54 -6.01
CA LEU A 109 9.65 8.35 -6.65
C LEU A 109 9.75 6.98 -7.33
N ARG A 110 9.47 5.90 -6.59
CA ARG A 110 9.74 4.53 -7.02
C ARG A 110 8.78 4.05 -8.10
N TYR A 111 7.48 4.30 -7.96
CA TYR A 111 6.47 3.74 -8.84
C TYR A 111 5.99 4.73 -9.90
N PHE A 112 6.16 6.02 -9.66
CA PHE A 112 5.64 7.07 -10.54
C PHE A 112 6.73 7.98 -11.13
N GLY A 113 7.97 7.89 -10.65
CA GLY A 113 9.11 8.68 -11.15
C GLY A 113 9.08 10.16 -10.76
N PHE A 114 8.24 10.56 -9.80
CA PHE A 114 8.13 11.94 -9.36
C PHE A 114 9.13 12.26 -8.23
N THR A 115 9.95 13.30 -8.43
CA THR A 115 11.06 13.68 -7.53
C THR A 115 10.85 15.03 -6.82
N GLY A 116 9.71 15.69 -7.06
CA GLY A 116 9.39 16.99 -6.47
C GLY A 116 8.82 16.90 -5.05
N ASP A 117 8.65 18.06 -4.42
CA ASP A 117 7.88 18.16 -3.18
C ASP A 117 6.39 18.02 -3.48
N ILE A 118 5.63 17.40 -2.57
CA ILE A 118 4.18 17.26 -2.71
C ILE A 118 3.50 18.56 -2.23
N THR A 119 2.88 19.32 -3.14
CA THR A 119 2.20 20.58 -2.78
C THR A 119 0.86 20.71 -3.51
N PRO A 120 -0.10 21.49 -3.00
CA PRO A 120 -1.35 21.75 -3.72
C PRO A 120 -1.15 22.29 -5.14
N SER A 121 -0.09 23.08 -5.36
CA SER A 121 0.21 23.68 -6.66
C SER A 121 0.62 22.69 -7.75
N ASN A 122 1.05 21.48 -7.37
CA ASN A 122 1.46 20.43 -8.32
C ASN A 122 0.59 19.16 -8.24
N ALA A 123 -0.54 19.21 -7.54
CA ALA A 123 -1.49 18.10 -7.43
C ALA A 123 -1.93 17.59 -8.81
N ASP A 124 -2.26 18.48 -9.74
CA ASP A 124 -2.62 18.12 -11.12
C ASP A 124 -1.50 17.35 -11.83
N ALA A 125 -0.25 17.81 -11.70
CA ALA A 125 0.88 17.15 -12.33
C ALA A 125 1.13 15.75 -11.74
N ILE A 126 1.01 15.60 -10.41
CA ILE A 126 1.14 14.30 -9.75
C ILE A 126 0.01 13.36 -10.20
N TRP A 127 -1.22 13.87 -10.27
CA TRP A 127 -2.36 13.11 -10.77
C TRP A 127 -2.11 12.61 -12.20
N ASP A 128 -1.72 13.49 -13.12
CA ASP A 128 -1.48 13.13 -14.52
C ASP A 128 -0.31 12.15 -14.69
N ILE A 129 0.81 12.36 -13.99
CA ILE A 129 1.94 11.42 -14.01
C ILE A 129 1.48 10.05 -13.51
N SER A 130 0.73 10.02 -12.42
CA SER A 130 0.26 8.78 -11.83
C SER A 130 -0.72 8.03 -12.74
N SER A 131 -1.68 8.72 -13.37
CA SER A 131 -2.62 8.14 -14.33
C SER A 131 -1.89 7.57 -15.55
N ASN A 132 -0.92 8.30 -16.10
CA ASN A 132 -0.09 7.80 -17.20
C ASN A 132 0.66 6.52 -16.82
N MET A 133 1.21 6.47 -15.61
CA MET A 133 1.90 5.28 -15.12
C MET A 133 0.96 4.11 -14.88
N LEU A 134 -0.17 4.31 -14.19
CA LEU A 134 -1.17 3.26 -13.92
C LEU A 134 -1.75 2.63 -15.19
N SER A 135 -1.74 3.34 -16.33
CA SER A 135 -2.12 2.77 -17.62
C SER A 135 -1.18 1.67 -18.13
N LYS A 136 0.07 1.62 -17.64
CA LYS A 136 1.07 0.65 -18.07
C LYS A 136 0.71 -0.75 -17.60
N SER A 137 1.05 -1.75 -18.40
CA SER A 137 0.66 -3.13 -18.14
C SER A 137 1.26 -3.73 -16.87
N ASN A 138 2.37 -3.20 -16.40
CA ASN A 138 3.08 -3.65 -15.20
C ASN A 138 2.61 -2.98 -13.91
N MET A 139 1.56 -2.14 -13.94
CA MET A 139 1.02 -1.43 -12.77
C MET A 139 -0.27 -2.06 -12.21
N SER A 140 -0.48 -3.35 -12.46
CA SER A 140 -1.48 -4.16 -11.76
C SER A 140 -1.01 -4.57 -10.36
N ALA A 141 -1.88 -5.17 -9.55
CA ALA A 141 -1.53 -5.69 -8.23
C ALA A 141 -0.30 -6.62 -8.28
N ARG A 142 -0.28 -7.62 -9.17
CA ARG A 142 0.87 -8.52 -9.34
C ARG A 142 2.08 -7.80 -9.93
N GLY A 143 1.84 -6.87 -10.86
CA GLY A 143 2.88 -6.05 -11.45
C GLY A 143 3.67 -5.26 -10.42
N LEU A 144 2.99 -4.62 -9.46
CA LEU A 144 3.61 -3.87 -8.37
C LEU A 144 4.38 -4.77 -7.39
N ILE A 145 3.84 -5.95 -7.07
CA ILE A 145 4.51 -6.96 -6.24
C ILE A 145 5.83 -7.39 -6.89
N LEU A 146 5.81 -7.67 -8.21
CA LEU A 146 7.00 -8.06 -8.98
C LEU A 146 8.02 -6.92 -9.08
N GLN A 147 7.58 -5.69 -9.35
CA GLN A 147 8.45 -4.50 -9.37
C GLN A 147 9.15 -4.26 -8.02
N SER A 148 8.52 -4.68 -6.92
CA SER A 148 9.05 -4.54 -5.57
C SER A 148 9.99 -5.68 -5.17
N ASN A 149 10.30 -6.62 -6.08
CA ASN A 149 11.15 -7.78 -5.83
C ASN A 149 10.65 -8.66 -4.66
N VAL A 150 9.32 -8.79 -4.51
CA VAL A 150 8.74 -9.65 -3.48
C VAL A 150 8.90 -11.11 -3.90
N GLU A 151 9.56 -11.91 -3.06
CA GLU A 151 9.65 -13.36 -3.24
C GLU A 151 8.46 -14.07 -2.57
N ARG A 152 8.09 -13.61 -1.36
CA ARG A 152 6.99 -14.19 -0.58
C ARG A 152 6.27 -13.10 0.21
N LEU A 153 4.97 -13.25 0.32
CA LEU A 153 4.14 -12.47 1.22
C LEU A 153 3.15 -13.36 1.96
N CYS A 154 2.78 -12.94 3.16
CA CYS A 154 1.88 -13.66 4.03
C CYS A 154 0.68 -12.78 4.38
N THR A 155 -0.49 -13.11 3.84
CA THR A 155 -1.74 -12.41 4.15
C THR A 155 -2.22 -12.76 5.56
N THR A 156 -3.22 -12.03 6.05
CA THR A 156 -3.82 -12.27 7.36
C THR A 156 -5.26 -12.72 7.18
N ASP A 157 -5.57 -13.96 7.56
CA ASP A 157 -6.77 -14.66 7.14
C ASP A 157 -7.54 -15.21 8.34
N ASP A 158 -8.87 -15.16 8.24
CA ASP A 158 -9.74 -15.67 9.29
C ASP A 158 -9.87 -17.21 9.20
N PRO A 159 -9.90 -17.94 10.34
CA PRO A 159 -10.03 -19.39 10.35
C PRO A 159 -11.26 -19.95 9.61
N ALA A 160 -12.31 -19.15 9.46
CA ALA A 160 -13.54 -19.54 8.75
C ALA A 160 -13.51 -19.20 7.25
N ASP A 161 -12.42 -18.62 6.73
CA ASP A 161 -12.32 -18.29 5.31
C ASP A 161 -11.93 -19.52 4.47
N ALA A 162 -12.50 -19.62 3.26
CA ALA A 162 -12.30 -20.76 2.36
C ALA A 162 -10.95 -20.74 1.61
N LEU A 163 -10.23 -19.61 1.62
CA LEU A 163 -8.92 -19.41 0.96
C LEU A 163 -8.92 -19.71 -0.55
N GLU A 164 -10.04 -19.44 -1.23
CA GLU A 164 -10.19 -19.67 -2.68
C GLU A 164 -9.17 -18.84 -3.49
N SER A 165 -8.94 -17.59 -3.10
CA SER A 165 -7.97 -16.70 -3.74
C SER A 165 -6.54 -17.26 -3.65
N HIS A 166 -6.13 -17.81 -2.50
CA HIS A 166 -4.83 -18.46 -2.35
C HIS A 166 -4.73 -19.70 -3.22
N THR A 167 -5.80 -20.49 -3.32
CA THR A 167 -5.84 -21.68 -4.18
C THR A 167 -5.71 -21.30 -5.66
N ALA A 168 -6.40 -20.24 -6.09
CA ALA A 168 -6.31 -19.71 -7.44
C ALA A 168 -4.89 -19.21 -7.77
N ILE A 169 -4.27 -18.46 -6.86
CA ILE A 169 -2.90 -17.98 -7.00
C ILE A 169 -1.91 -19.15 -7.07
N LEU A 170 -2.04 -20.14 -6.17
CA LEU A 170 -1.17 -21.32 -6.15
C LEU A 170 -1.26 -22.15 -7.44
N SER A 171 -2.45 -22.17 -8.07
CA SER A 171 -2.70 -22.91 -9.31
C SER A 171 -2.15 -22.19 -10.55
N ASP A 172 -1.89 -20.90 -10.46
CA ASP A 172 -1.36 -20.09 -11.55
C ASP A 172 0.16 -20.24 -11.66
N THR A 173 0.62 -20.97 -12.68
CA THR A 173 2.05 -21.23 -12.86
C THR A 173 2.83 -20.02 -13.36
N ASP A 174 2.20 -18.95 -13.83
CA ASP A 174 2.89 -17.78 -14.36
C ASP A 174 3.29 -16.79 -13.26
N PHE A 175 2.62 -16.85 -12.10
CA PHE A 175 2.93 -16.02 -10.95
C PHE A 175 3.78 -16.77 -9.91
N LYS A 176 5.05 -16.38 -9.79
CA LYS A 176 6.05 -17.12 -8.98
C LYS A 176 6.18 -16.66 -7.53
N VAL A 177 5.52 -15.57 -7.13
CA VAL A 177 5.57 -15.05 -5.77
C VAL A 177 4.78 -15.96 -4.83
N GLY A 178 5.37 -16.36 -3.72
CA GLY A 178 4.68 -17.16 -2.71
C GLY A 178 3.66 -16.31 -1.96
N VAL A 179 2.37 -16.59 -2.11
CA VAL A 179 1.29 -15.94 -1.35
C VAL A 179 0.73 -16.94 -0.34
N HIS A 180 1.03 -16.73 0.93
CA HIS A 180 0.72 -17.68 1.99
C HIS A 180 -0.34 -17.11 2.94
N PRO A 181 -1.39 -17.88 3.28
CA PRO A 181 -2.33 -17.44 4.29
C PRO A 181 -1.71 -17.55 5.69
N THR A 182 -2.09 -16.66 6.62
CA THR A 182 -1.73 -16.79 8.04
C THR A 182 -2.94 -16.73 8.95
N PHE A 183 -2.93 -17.59 9.96
CA PHE A 183 -4.08 -17.84 10.84
C PHE A 183 -4.27 -16.71 11.85
N ARG A 184 -5.39 -15.98 11.75
CA ARG A 184 -5.78 -14.93 12.70
C ARG A 184 -7.13 -15.22 13.36
N PRO A 185 -7.15 -15.87 14.52
CA PRO A 185 -8.37 -16.37 15.15
C PRO A 185 -9.07 -15.35 16.06
N ASP A 186 -8.86 -14.03 15.87
CA ASP A 186 -9.38 -13.00 16.80
C ASP A 186 -10.87 -13.22 17.14
N PRO A 187 -11.79 -13.39 16.15
CA PRO A 187 -13.21 -13.56 16.48
C PRO A 187 -13.53 -14.91 17.14
N ALA A 188 -12.64 -15.91 17.03
CA ALA A 188 -12.80 -17.23 17.64
C ALA A 188 -12.41 -17.26 19.12
N VAL A 189 -11.65 -16.26 19.59
CA VAL A 189 -11.18 -16.17 20.98
C VAL A 189 -11.82 -15.03 21.76
N ASP A 190 -12.38 -14.03 21.05
CA ASP A 190 -13.07 -12.87 21.62
C ASP A 190 -14.49 -13.19 22.12
N ILE A 191 -14.59 -14.10 23.10
CA ILE A 191 -15.86 -14.60 23.68
C ILE A 191 -16.75 -13.49 24.27
N GLU A 192 -16.18 -12.36 24.63
CA GLU A 192 -16.90 -11.21 25.18
C GLU A 192 -17.64 -10.38 24.12
N LYS A 193 -17.34 -10.59 22.83
CA LYS A 193 -18.00 -9.85 21.75
C LYS A 193 -19.41 -10.35 21.54
N SER A 194 -20.33 -9.43 21.30
CA SER A 194 -21.71 -9.77 20.96
C SER A 194 -21.83 -10.59 19.67
N SER A 195 -20.83 -10.52 18.78
CA SER A 195 -20.76 -11.26 17.51
C SER A 195 -20.18 -12.67 17.63
N PHE A 196 -19.74 -13.08 18.82
CA PHE A 196 -19.10 -14.38 19.03
C PHE A 196 -20.02 -15.56 18.67
N PRO A 197 -21.30 -15.62 19.09
CA PRO A 197 -22.18 -16.75 18.75
C PRO A 197 -22.38 -16.93 17.24
N GLU A 198 -22.57 -15.83 16.50
CA GLU A 198 -22.71 -15.86 15.05
C GLU A 198 -21.41 -16.30 14.38
N TYR A 199 -20.26 -15.86 14.88
CA TYR A 199 -18.97 -16.27 14.36
C TYR A 199 -18.72 -17.78 14.54
N ILE A 200 -19.04 -18.35 15.71
CA ILE A 200 -18.91 -19.79 15.95
C ILE A 200 -19.79 -20.61 14.98
N GLN A 201 -20.97 -20.10 14.60
CA GLN A 201 -21.79 -20.73 13.57
C GLN A 201 -21.15 -20.69 12.18
N ARG A 202 -20.46 -19.59 11.83
CA ARG A 202 -19.71 -19.48 10.56
C ARG A 202 -18.52 -20.44 10.50
N LEU A 203 -17.86 -20.64 11.64
CA LEU A 203 -16.66 -21.47 11.76
C LEU A 203 -16.93 -22.99 11.68
N SER A 204 -18.14 -23.43 12.06
CA SER A 204 -18.49 -24.86 12.23
C SER A 204 -18.97 -25.52 10.94
#